data_AF-A0A970LKU2-F1
#
_entry.id   AF-A0A970LKU2-F1
#
_cell.length_a   1.000
_cell.length_b   1.000
_cell.length_c   1.000
_cell.angle_alpha   90.00
_cell.angle_beta   90.00
_cell.angle_gamma   90.00
#
_symmetry.space_group_name_H-M   'P 1'
#
loop_
_entity.id
_entity.type
_entity.pdbx_description
1 polymer ?
#
loop_
_entity_poly.entity_id
_entity_poly.type
_entity_poly.pdbx_seq_one_letter_code
_entity_poly.pdbx_strand_id
1 'polypeptide(L)'
;MKQFLKELKSNARKFVDKKESEELVTYYQEIITDRLLEGESIEEILKDYDIAEVIKEAIPQIMRKTPGNVFKTMFKILIVLFSTPILIPVAVVFLVLIIVAISLFITFIAVGIAIVFSLLFYTIEIFQYTGSFSKVLGLISLGVIATTIVFYFSYLLSYGLYYGLQKLTKAILGVIFKKRGQHENI
;
A
#
# COMPACT_ATOMS: atom_id res chain seq x y z
N MET A 1 15.56 18.02 28.23
CA MET A 1 15.73 18.18 26.76
C MET A 1 16.51 17.04 26.08
N LYS A 2 17.83 16.86 26.31
CA LYS A 2 18.66 15.87 25.57
C LYS A 2 18.14 14.42 25.65
N GLN A 3 17.66 14.01 26.81
CA GLN A 3 17.11 12.66 27.01
C GLN A 3 15.81 12.45 26.23
N PHE A 4 14.89 13.43 26.28
CA PHE A 4 13.65 13.42 25.51
C PHE A 4 13.91 13.31 23.99
N LEU A 5 14.79 14.14 23.43
CA LEU A 5 15.11 14.08 22.00
C LEU A 5 15.78 12.75 21.60
N LYS A 6 16.57 12.15 22.49
CA LYS A 6 17.17 10.82 22.28
C LYS A 6 16.10 9.72 22.27
N GLU A 7 15.14 9.79 23.19
CA GLU A 7 14.03 8.84 23.26
C GLU A 7 13.07 9.02 22.07
N LEU A 8 12.76 10.26 21.67
CA LEU A 8 12.01 10.57 20.47
C LEU A 8 12.69 10.00 19.22
N LYS A 9 14.00 10.23 19.06
CA LYS A 9 14.79 9.68 17.95
C LYS A 9 14.78 8.16 17.93
N SER A 10 14.96 7.52 19.09
CA SER A 10 14.99 6.06 19.22
C SER A 10 13.64 5.44 18.88
N ASN A 11 12.54 6.03 19.35
CA ASN A 11 11.21 5.53 19.06
C ASN A 11 10.77 5.85 17.62
N ALA A 12 11.09 7.02 17.07
CA ALA A 12 10.80 7.37 15.69
C ALA A 12 11.50 6.44 14.69
N ARG A 13 12.76 6.06 14.94
CA ARG A 13 13.53 5.11 14.10
C ARG A 13 12.88 3.73 13.95
N LYS A 14 11.96 3.35 14.82
CA LYS A 14 11.20 2.10 14.68
C LYS A 14 10.20 2.16 13.52
N PHE A 15 9.82 3.37 13.09
CA PHE A 15 8.73 3.59 12.13
C PHE A 15 9.17 4.36 10.87
N VAL A 16 10.14 5.26 10.99
CA VAL A 16 10.64 6.13 9.90
C VAL A 16 12.13 5.93 9.65
N ASP A 17 12.61 6.36 8.49
CA ASP A 17 14.02 6.22 8.15
C ASP A 17 14.92 7.19 8.94
N LYS A 18 16.25 7.06 8.77
CA LYS A 18 17.20 7.88 9.54
C LYS A 18 17.01 9.38 9.27
N LYS A 19 16.74 9.77 8.03
CA LYS A 19 16.62 11.17 7.62
C LYS A 19 15.33 11.76 8.18
N GLU A 20 14.20 11.06 7.99
CA GLU A 20 12.89 11.43 8.53
C GLU A 20 12.91 11.51 10.06
N SER A 21 13.62 10.58 10.74
CA SER A 21 13.79 10.62 12.19
C SER A 21 14.59 11.82 12.67
N GLU A 22 15.53 12.31 11.87
CA GLU A 22 16.36 13.48 12.20
C GLU A 22 15.57 14.78 11.97
N GLU A 23 14.82 14.88 10.88
CA GLU A 23 13.92 16.00 10.61
C GLU A 23 12.85 16.16 11.71
N LEU A 24 12.25 15.05 12.17
CA LEU A 24 11.28 15.08 13.27
C LEU A 24 11.88 15.60 14.58
N VAL A 25 13.09 15.15 14.91
CA VAL A 25 13.80 15.59 16.12
C VAL A 25 14.17 17.05 16.03
N THR A 26 14.63 17.52 14.86
CA THR A 26 14.94 18.94 14.62
C THR A 26 13.71 19.82 14.79
N TYR A 27 12.57 19.42 14.21
CA TYR A 27 11.32 20.17 14.33
C TYR A 27 10.88 20.36 15.79
N TYR A 28 10.83 19.28 16.57
CA TYR A 28 10.45 19.40 17.99
C TYR A 28 11.53 20.10 18.83
N GLN A 29 12.80 19.98 18.44
CA GLN A 29 13.87 20.75 19.07
C GLN A 29 13.67 22.26 18.85
N GLU A 30 13.27 22.70 17.65
CA GLU A 30 12.96 24.10 17.36
C GLU A 30 11.77 24.58 18.22
N ILE A 31 10.64 23.86 18.21
CA ILE A 31 9.46 24.22 19.01
C ILE A 31 9.77 24.31 20.52
N ILE A 32 10.50 23.33 21.06
CA ILE A 32 10.87 23.34 22.47
C ILE A 32 11.80 24.53 22.77
N THR A 33 12.68 24.88 21.83
CA THR A 33 13.59 26.03 21.99
C THR A 33 12.83 27.34 21.95
N ASP A 34 11.83 27.49 21.07
CA ASP A 34 11.00 28.69 20.97
C ASP A 34 10.21 28.93 22.27
N ARG A 35 9.53 27.90 22.79
CA ARG A 35 8.82 27.98 24.09
C ARG A 35 9.75 28.30 25.26
N LEU A 36 10.97 27.77 25.23
CA LEU A 36 11.99 28.07 26.24
C LEU A 36 12.45 29.54 26.17
N LEU A 37 12.51 30.12 24.96
CA LEU A 37 12.81 31.54 24.77
C LEU A 37 11.66 32.45 25.22
N GLU A 38 10.42 31.96 25.16
CA GLU A 38 9.23 32.64 25.69
C GLU A 38 9.15 32.63 27.23
N GLY A 39 10.08 31.94 27.89
CA GLY A 39 10.23 31.94 29.35
C GLY A 39 9.58 30.76 30.06
N GLU A 40 9.11 29.75 29.33
CA GLU A 40 8.58 28.52 29.91
C GLU A 40 9.69 27.61 30.47
N SER A 41 9.37 26.88 31.54
CA SER A 41 10.30 25.91 32.12
C SER A 41 10.38 24.64 31.28
N ILE A 42 11.57 24.06 31.16
CA ILE A 42 11.78 22.86 30.33
C ILE A 42 10.98 21.65 30.86
N GLU A 43 10.75 21.57 32.16
CA GLU A 43 9.95 20.50 32.78
C GLU A 43 8.46 20.60 32.41
N GLU A 44 7.94 21.81 32.27
CA GLU A 44 6.54 22.08 31.91
C GLU A 44 6.31 21.81 30.42
N ILE A 45 7.20 22.32 29.56
CA ILE A 45 7.17 22.04 28.12
C ILE A 45 7.20 20.52 27.86
N LEU A 46 8.08 19.78 28.54
CA LEU A 46 8.22 18.33 28.32
C LEU A 46 7.05 17.51 28.89
N LYS A 47 6.29 18.04 29.85
CA LYS A 47 5.07 17.39 30.35
C LYS A 47 3.94 17.40 29.33
N ASP A 48 3.90 18.41 28.47
CA ASP A 48 2.89 18.53 27.42
C ASP A 48 3.07 17.51 26.29
N TYR A 49 4.26 16.90 26.18
CA TYR A 49 4.59 15.98 25.09
C TYR A 49 4.72 14.54 25.55
N ASP A 50 3.76 13.70 25.15
CA ASP A 50 3.95 12.25 25.13
C ASP A 50 4.63 11.83 23.83
N ILE A 51 5.79 11.16 23.94
CA ILE A 51 6.58 10.67 22.81
C ILE A 51 5.76 9.73 21.92
N ALA A 52 4.88 8.90 22.50
CA ALA A 52 4.05 7.98 21.75
C ALA A 52 3.00 8.72 20.90
N GLU A 53 2.43 9.79 21.45
CA GLU A 53 1.43 10.62 20.78
C GLU A 53 2.06 11.46 19.67
N VAL A 54 3.18 12.12 19.96
CA VAL A 54 4.00 12.85 18.98
C VAL A 54 4.33 12.00 17.76
N ILE A 55 4.77 10.76 17.99
CA ILE A 55 5.10 9.84 16.90
C ILE A 55 3.85 9.46 16.10
N LYS A 56 2.72 9.22 16.78
CA LYS A 56 1.45 8.85 16.13
C LYS A 56 0.89 9.97 15.26
N GLU A 57 1.09 11.23 15.65
CA GLU A 57 0.63 12.39 14.89
C GLU A 57 1.58 12.78 13.74
N ALA A 58 2.89 12.63 13.94
CA ALA A 58 3.90 12.99 12.94
C ALA A 58 4.00 11.97 11.80
N ILE A 59 3.85 10.67 12.09
CA ILE A 59 3.98 9.58 11.11
C ILE A 59 3.09 9.79 9.87
N PRO A 60 1.78 10.08 9.99
CA PRO A 60 0.91 10.33 8.84
C PRO A 60 1.37 11.49 7.95
N GLN A 61 1.94 12.53 8.56
CA GLN A 61 2.40 13.73 7.84
C GLN A 61 3.71 13.45 7.08
N ILE A 62 4.63 12.71 7.70
CA ILE A 62 5.88 12.26 7.08
C ILE A 62 5.57 11.30 5.92
N MET A 63 4.61 10.38 6.09
CA MET A 63 4.21 9.42 5.05
C MET A 63 3.60 10.07 3.80
N ARG A 64 3.06 11.29 3.88
CA ARG A 64 2.56 12.03 2.70
C ARG A 64 3.69 12.60 1.83
N LYS A 65 4.90 12.78 2.38
CA LYS A 65 6.01 13.45 1.70
C LYS A 65 6.98 12.51 0.97
N THR A 66 6.96 11.20 1.25
CA THR A 66 7.99 10.28 0.75
C THR A 66 7.48 9.40 -0.40
N PRO A 67 7.84 9.67 -1.67
CA PRO A 67 7.60 8.75 -2.77
C PRO A 67 8.61 7.60 -2.67
N GLY A 68 8.26 6.54 -1.95
CA GLY A 68 9.17 5.41 -1.76
C GLY A 68 8.45 4.09 -1.48
N ASN A 69 8.81 3.06 -2.26
CA ASN A 69 8.48 1.64 -2.13
C ASN A 69 7.06 1.32 -1.62
N VAL A 70 6.14 1.09 -2.57
CA VAL A 70 4.73 0.72 -2.37
C VAL A 70 4.54 -0.33 -1.27
N PHE A 71 5.43 -1.34 -1.20
CA PHE A 71 5.40 -2.39 -0.18
C PHE A 71 5.60 -1.91 1.26
N LYS A 72 6.56 -1.00 1.49
CA LYS A 72 6.81 -0.43 2.83
C LYS A 72 5.65 0.47 3.25
N THR A 73 5.12 1.24 2.31
CA THR A 73 3.94 2.08 2.55
C THR A 73 2.71 1.23 2.88
N MET A 74 2.51 0.10 2.18
CA MET A 74 1.43 -0.85 2.46
C MET A 74 1.53 -1.43 3.89
N PHE A 75 2.72 -1.86 4.29
CA PHE A 75 2.96 -2.45 5.61
C PHE A 75 2.76 -1.44 6.74
N LYS A 76 3.19 -0.19 6.55
CA LYS A 76 3.02 0.89 7.54
C LYS A 76 1.55 1.32 7.68
N ILE A 77 0.80 1.39 6.58
CA ILE A 77 -0.65 1.64 6.60
C ILE A 77 -1.37 0.56 7.41
N LEU A 78 -0.97 -0.70 7.24
CA LEU A 78 -1.50 -1.83 7.99
C LEU A 78 -1.31 -1.67 9.50
N ILE A 79 -0.12 -1.28 9.94
CA ILE A 79 0.19 -1.02 11.36
C ILE A 79 -0.68 0.09 11.93
N VAL A 80 -0.85 1.20 11.19
CA VAL A 80 -1.72 2.32 11.64
C VAL A 80 -3.16 1.86 11.79
N LEU A 81 -3.66 1.07 10.83
CA LEU A 81 -5.03 0.57 10.88
C LEU A 81 -5.28 -0.38 12.05
N PHE A 82 -4.29 -1.21 12.44
CA PHE A 82 -4.39 -2.05 13.63
C PHE A 82 -4.21 -1.29 14.95
N SER A 83 -3.63 -0.09 14.93
CA SER A 83 -3.41 0.71 16.15
C SER A 83 -4.68 1.38 16.71
N THR A 84 -5.78 1.37 15.97
CA THR A 84 -7.05 2.03 16.38
C THR A 84 -8.20 1.03 16.31
N PRO A 85 -8.91 0.72 17.42
CA PRO A 85 -9.95 -0.33 17.46
C PRO A 85 -11.08 -0.13 16.43
N ILE A 86 -11.44 1.14 16.16
CA ILE A 86 -12.45 1.54 15.17
C ILE A 86 -12.02 1.24 13.73
N LEU A 87 -10.72 1.12 13.46
CA LEU A 87 -10.15 0.90 12.13
C LEU A 87 -9.85 -0.58 11.81
N ILE A 88 -9.98 -1.48 12.80
CA ILE A 88 -9.80 -2.93 12.62
C ILE A 88 -10.66 -3.50 11.48
N PRO A 89 -11.97 -3.16 11.35
CA PRO A 89 -12.78 -3.66 10.23
C PRO A 89 -12.23 -3.25 8.86
N VAL A 90 -11.70 -2.02 8.75
CA VAL A 90 -11.07 -1.53 7.53
C VAL A 90 -9.74 -2.26 7.27
N ALA A 91 -9.02 -2.63 8.33
CA ALA A 91 -7.75 -3.34 8.26
C ALA A 91 -7.94 -4.74 7.69
N VAL A 92 -8.98 -5.43 8.18
CA VAL A 92 -9.37 -6.75 7.70
C VAL A 92 -9.77 -6.69 6.23
N VAL A 93 -10.59 -5.71 5.82
CA VAL A 93 -10.96 -5.54 4.41
C VAL A 93 -9.73 -5.30 3.54
N PHE A 94 -8.81 -4.45 3.98
CA PHE A 94 -7.58 -4.18 3.23
C PHE A 94 -6.67 -5.42 3.11
N LEU A 95 -6.54 -6.20 4.20
CA LEU A 95 -5.77 -7.44 4.21
C LEU A 95 -6.39 -8.49 3.29
N VAL A 96 -7.72 -8.63 3.29
CA VAL A 96 -8.44 -9.51 2.37
C VAL A 96 -8.19 -9.11 0.92
N LEU A 97 -8.24 -7.81 0.60
CA LEU A 97 -7.94 -7.31 -0.74
C LEU A 97 -6.52 -7.62 -1.19
N ILE A 98 -5.53 -7.54 -0.30
CA ILE A 98 -4.14 -7.93 -0.59
C ILE A 98 -4.05 -9.43 -0.89
N ILE A 99 -4.66 -10.27 -0.07
CA ILE A 99 -4.66 -11.73 -0.28
C ILE A 99 -5.29 -12.08 -1.62
N VAL A 100 -6.44 -11.48 -1.93
CA VAL A 100 -7.13 -11.69 -3.21
C VAL A 100 -6.24 -11.24 -4.37
N ALA A 101 -5.58 -10.09 -4.27
CA ALA A 101 -4.68 -9.59 -5.31
C ALA A 101 -3.49 -10.55 -5.54
N ILE A 102 -2.87 -11.05 -4.47
CA ILE A 102 -1.77 -12.02 -4.56
C ILE A 102 -2.27 -13.33 -5.18
N SER A 103 -3.44 -13.82 -4.76
CA SER A 103 -4.04 -15.03 -5.31
C SER A 103 -4.31 -14.90 -6.80
N LEU A 104 -4.90 -13.78 -7.25
CA LEU A 104 -5.14 -13.51 -8.66
C LEU A 104 -3.83 -13.44 -9.46
N PHE A 105 -2.78 -12.85 -8.88
CA PHE A 105 -1.47 -12.77 -9.53
C PHE A 105 -0.84 -14.17 -9.72
N ILE A 106 -0.90 -15.02 -8.70
CA ILE A 106 -0.40 -16.40 -8.78
C ILE A 106 -1.21 -17.19 -9.82
N THR A 107 -2.54 -17.06 -9.82
CA THR A 107 -3.40 -17.70 -10.82
C THR A 107 -3.06 -17.25 -12.23
N PHE A 108 -2.81 -15.96 -12.44
CA PHE A 108 -2.44 -15.42 -13.75
C PHE A 108 -1.13 -16.05 -14.27
N ILE A 109 -0.11 -16.17 -13.42
CA ILE A 109 1.15 -16.83 -13.78
C ILE A 109 0.91 -18.30 -14.11
N ALA A 110 0.15 -19.02 -13.28
CA ALA A 110 -0.13 -20.45 -13.48
C ALA A 110 -0.87 -20.69 -14.81
N VAL A 111 -1.89 -19.88 -15.11
CA VAL A 111 -2.64 -19.94 -16.37
C VAL A 111 -1.73 -19.60 -17.55
N GLY A 112 -0.87 -18.57 -17.43
CA GLY A 112 0.09 -18.20 -18.47
C GLY A 112 1.03 -19.35 -18.82
N ILE A 113 1.60 -20.02 -17.81
CA ILE A 113 2.45 -21.21 -18.02
C ILE A 113 1.65 -22.34 -18.67
N ALA A 114 0.44 -22.63 -18.18
CA ALA A 114 -0.41 -23.69 -18.71
C ALA A 114 -0.74 -23.49 -20.20
N ILE A 115 -1.03 -22.25 -20.63
CA ILE A 115 -1.31 -21.92 -22.03
C ILE A 115 -0.11 -22.23 -22.92
N VAL A 116 1.11 -21.85 -22.51
CA VAL A 116 2.33 -22.09 -23.29
C VAL A 116 2.57 -23.59 -23.48
N PHE A 117 2.49 -24.37 -22.40
CA PHE A 117 2.66 -25.82 -22.48
C PHE A 117 1.55 -26.48 -23.31
N SER A 118 0.30 -26.07 -23.13
CA SER A 118 -0.83 -26.62 -23.88
C SER A 118 -0.69 -26.36 -25.39
N LEU A 119 -0.24 -25.17 -25.79
CA LEU A 119 0.02 -24.84 -27.19
C LEU A 119 1.09 -25.74 -27.80
N LEU A 120 2.17 -26.05 -27.07
CA LEU A 120 3.22 -26.94 -27.55
C LEU A 120 2.71 -28.37 -27.75
N PHE A 121 2.04 -28.94 -26.75
CA PHE A 121 1.49 -30.30 -26.85
C PHE A 121 0.45 -30.42 -27.96
N TYR A 122 -0.47 -29.46 -28.05
CA TYR A 122 -1.52 -29.44 -29.06
C TYR A 122 -0.95 -29.30 -30.48
N THR A 123 0.12 -28.53 -30.66
CA THR A 123 0.80 -28.38 -31.95
C THR A 123 1.43 -29.71 -32.40
N ILE A 124 2.08 -30.44 -31.49
CA ILE A 124 2.67 -31.75 -31.78
C ILE A 124 1.58 -32.74 -32.20
N GLU A 125 0.47 -32.77 -31.46
CA GLU A 125 -0.64 -33.69 -31.74
C GLU A 125 -1.28 -33.41 -33.11
N ILE A 126 -1.60 -32.15 -33.44
CA ILE A 126 -2.17 -31.81 -34.74
C ILE A 126 -1.19 -32.13 -35.87
N PHE A 127 0.11 -31.90 -35.67
CA PHE A 127 1.11 -32.20 -36.68
C PHE A 127 1.17 -33.71 -36.98
N GLN A 128 1.07 -34.56 -35.95
CA GLN A 128 0.99 -36.02 -36.11
C GLN A 128 -0.28 -36.47 -36.83
N TYR A 129 -1.43 -35.86 -36.55
CA TYR A 129 -2.71 -36.24 -37.16
C TYR A 129 -2.90 -35.74 -38.60
N THR A 130 -2.49 -34.51 -38.88
CA THR A 130 -2.82 -33.85 -40.16
C THR A 130 -1.71 -33.94 -41.20
N GLY A 131 -0.45 -34.10 -40.78
CA GLY A 131 0.73 -34.15 -41.66
C GLY A 131 0.95 -32.88 -42.51
N SER A 132 0.12 -31.85 -42.35
CA SER A 132 0.09 -30.66 -43.20
C SER A 132 0.43 -29.43 -42.39
N PHE A 133 1.61 -28.87 -42.66
CA PHE A 133 2.11 -27.68 -41.99
C PHE A 133 1.14 -26.49 -42.08
N SER A 134 0.47 -26.31 -43.22
CA SER A 134 -0.50 -25.22 -43.43
C SER A 134 -1.71 -25.32 -42.50
N LYS A 135 -2.21 -26.53 -42.22
CA LYS A 135 -3.36 -26.75 -41.32
C LYS A 135 -2.97 -26.47 -39.86
N VAL A 136 -1.78 -26.91 -39.46
CA VAL A 136 -1.22 -26.67 -38.13
C VAL A 136 -1.07 -25.16 -37.87
N LEU A 137 -0.48 -24.43 -38.83
CA LEU A 137 -0.35 -22.97 -38.76
C LEU A 137 -1.70 -22.26 -38.66
N GLY A 138 -2.70 -22.68 -39.45
CA GLY A 138 -4.04 -22.12 -39.39
C GLY A 138 -4.70 -22.26 -38.02
N LEU A 139 -4.56 -23.44 -37.39
CA LEU A 139 -5.12 -23.71 -36.06
C LEU A 139 -4.38 -22.94 -34.95
N ILE A 140 -3.05 -22.84 -35.01
CA ILE A 140 -2.27 -22.01 -34.08
C ILE A 140 -2.73 -20.55 -34.17
N SER A 141 -2.94 -20.05 -35.38
CA SER A 141 -3.38 -18.67 -35.62
C SER A 141 -4.74 -18.39 -34.97
N LEU A 142 -5.69 -19.31 -35.10
CA LEU A 142 -6.99 -19.21 -34.41
C LEU A 142 -6.84 -19.23 -32.88
N GLY A 143 -5.95 -20.07 -32.36
CA GLY A 143 -5.63 -20.12 -30.93
C GLY A 143 -5.04 -18.80 -30.41
N VAL A 144 -4.16 -18.16 -31.17
CA VAL A 144 -3.57 -16.86 -30.82
C VAL A 144 -4.62 -15.75 -30.84
N ILE A 145 -5.54 -15.76 -31.81
CA ILE A 145 -6.65 -14.80 -31.86
C ILE A 145 -7.56 -14.98 -30.64
N ALA A 146 -7.96 -16.22 -30.33
CA ALA A 146 -8.83 -16.51 -29.20
C ALA A 146 -8.19 -16.10 -27.86
N THR A 147 -6.90 -16.40 -27.66
CA THR A 147 -6.19 -16.00 -26.43
C THR A 147 -6.09 -14.48 -26.32
N THR A 148 -5.82 -13.77 -27.42
CA THR A 148 -5.77 -12.30 -27.44
C THR A 148 -7.10 -11.67 -26.98
N ILE A 149 -8.24 -12.20 -27.44
CA ILE A 149 -9.57 -11.72 -27.03
C ILE A 149 -9.77 -11.91 -25.52
N VAL A 150 -9.40 -13.08 -24.98
CA VAL A 150 -9.51 -13.39 -23.54
C VAL A 150 -8.63 -12.48 -22.70
N PHE A 151 -7.38 -12.23 -23.13
CA PHE A 151 -6.47 -11.30 -22.44
C PHE A 151 -7.01 -9.87 -22.45
N TYR A 152 -7.57 -9.41 -23.58
CA TYR A 152 -8.15 -8.07 -23.68
C TYR A 152 -9.36 -7.90 -22.75
N PHE A 153 -10.25 -8.89 -22.70
CA PHE A 153 -11.39 -8.86 -21.77
C PHE A 153 -10.95 -8.90 -20.30
N SER A 154 -9.94 -9.73 -20.00
CA SER A 154 -9.34 -9.81 -18.66
C SER A 154 -8.70 -8.48 -18.24
N TYR A 155 -8.05 -7.78 -19.18
CA TYR A 155 -7.50 -6.44 -18.95
C TYR A 155 -8.60 -5.42 -18.64
N LEU A 156 -9.69 -5.39 -19.41
CA LEU A 156 -10.83 -4.51 -19.15
C LEU A 156 -11.44 -4.74 -17.77
N LEU A 157 -11.62 -6.01 -17.40
CA LEU A 157 -12.18 -6.39 -16.10
C LEU A 157 -11.25 -5.96 -14.96
N SER A 158 -9.94 -6.17 -15.12
CA SER A 158 -8.92 -5.73 -14.16
C SER A 158 -8.89 -4.21 -14.02
N TYR A 159 -9.01 -3.47 -15.12
CA TYR A 159 -9.08 -2.01 -15.11
C TYR A 159 -10.34 -1.51 -14.37
N GLY A 160 -11.49 -2.16 -14.58
CA GLY A 160 -12.72 -1.86 -13.85
C GLY A 160 -12.58 -2.11 -12.34
N LEU A 161 -11.98 -3.22 -11.93
CA LEU A 161 -11.70 -3.54 -10.53
C LEU A 161 -10.76 -2.51 -9.89
N TYR A 162 -9.70 -2.12 -10.59
CA TYR A 162 -8.77 -1.08 -10.13
C TYR A 162 -9.51 0.24 -9.86
N TYR A 163 -10.35 0.68 -10.78
CA TYR A 163 -11.14 1.90 -10.62
C TYR A 163 -12.13 1.79 -9.44
N GLY A 164 -12.76 0.63 -9.29
CA GLY A 164 -13.64 0.32 -8.15
C GLY A 164 -12.92 0.41 -6.80
N LEU A 165 -11.72 -0.17 -6.70
CA LEU A 165 -10.86 -0.10 -5.52
C LEU A 165 -10.41 1.33 -5.21
N GLN A 166 -10.07 2.11 -6.23
CA GLN A 166 -9.70 3.51 -6.05
C GLN A 166 -10.89 4.35 -5.53
N LYS A 167 -12.11 4.07 -6.00
CA LYS A 167 -13.32 4.74 -5.52
C LYS A 167 -13.65 4.34 -4.09
N LEU A 168 -13.53 3.05 -3.75
CA LEU A 168 -13.73 2.54 -2.39
C LEU A 168 -12.74 3.13 -1.40
N THR A 169 -11.45 3.16 -1.73
CA THR A 169 -10.41 3.76 -0.88
C THR A 169 -10.66 5.26 -0.67
N LYS A 170 -11.02 6.02 -1.72
CA LYS A 170 -11.42 7.42 -1.59
C LYS A 170 -12.67 7.59 -0.70
N ALA A 171 -13.67 6.72 -0.82
CA ALA A 171 -14.88 6.78 0.00
C ALA A 171 -14.58 6.52 1.48
N ILE A 172 -13.76 5.49 1.77
CA ILE A 172 -13.33 5.16 3.14
C ILE A 172 -12.52 6.30 3.75
N LEU A 173 -11.54 6.85 3.02
CA LEU A 173 -10.77 8.01 3.48
C LEU A 173 -11.68 9.23 3.70
N GLY A 174 -12.64 9.47 2.81
CA GLY A 174 -13.64 10.52 2.96
C GLY A 174 -14.45 10.39 4.26
N VAL A 175 -14.92 9.19 4.60
CA VAL A 175 -15.67 8.94 5.85
C VAL A 175 -14.78 9.14 7.09
N ILE A 176 -13.52 8.71 7.04
CA ILE A 176 -12.57 8.86 8.15
C ILE A 176 -12.19 10.32 8.38
N PHE A 177 -11.87 11.08 7.31
CA PHE A 177 -11.49 12.49 7.43
C PHE A 177 -12.68 13.42 7.71
N LYS A 178 -13.88 13.10 7.22
CA LYS A 178 -15.09 13.91 7.49
C LYS A 178 -15.55 13.83 8.95
N LYS A 179 -15.23 12.75 9.68
CA LYS A 179 -15.52 12.64 11.12
C LYS A 179 -14.59 13.47 12.02
N ARG A 180 -13.39 13.85 11.57
CA ARG A 180 -12.48 14.68 12.37
C ARG A 180 -12.90 16.17 12.44
N GLY A 181 -13.52 16.70 11.38
CA GLY A 181 -13.99 18.09 11.35
C GLY A 181 -15.26 18.38 12.16
N GLN A 182 -15.85 17.38 12.83
CA GLN A 182 -17.02 17.57 13.72
C GLN A 182 -16.65 17.64 15.21
N HIS A 183 -15.40 17.33 15.57
CA HIS A 183 -14.93 17.43 16.96
C HIS A 183 -14.24 18.77 17.29
N GLU A 184 -14.12 19.68 16.32
CA GLU A 184 -13.61 21.06 16.53
C GLU A 184 -14.74 22.10 16.71
N ASN A 185 -16.00 21.68 16.79
CA ASN A 185 -17.16 22.56 17.06
C ASN A 185 -17.98 22.06 18.27
N ILE A 186 -17.30 21.78 19.39
CA ILE A 186 -17.92 21.72 20.73
C ILE A 186 -16.99 22.41 21.71
#